data_AF-A0A1M3LJL4-F1
#
_entry.id   AF-A0A1M3LJL4-F1
#
_cell.length_a   1.000
_cell.length_b   1.000
_cell.length_c   1.000
_cell.angle_alpha   90.00
_cell.angle_beta   90.00
_cell.angle_gamma   90.00
#
_symmetry.space_group_name_H-M   'P 1'
#
loop_
_entity.id
_entity.type
_entity.pdbx_description
1 polymer ?
#
loop_
_entity_poly.entity_id
_entity_poly.type
_entity_poly.pdbx_seq_one_letter_code
_entity_poly.pdbx_strand_id
1 'polypeptide(L)'
;MTAKGVDRDLELRLDAIRREHGETVGVEKIAEVVRSMLDTMTGDLDGGDLKLFREVESLADYIHNAKAEIAALRPGEIKNEFIASATDELDAIVGATEAATNEIMDSAEHLEALAPMMDAEVAERMTEITTRIFEACTFQDITGQRITKVVRMLKEIESRVESLVKAFGGEIESEGRKEKAIETDEDLLNGPQLPTSAADQAEIDRLLASFD
;
A
#
# COMPACT_ATOMS: atom_id res chain seq x y z
N MET A 1 47.24 9.89 -34.63
CA MET A 1 47.12 8.41 -34.54
C MET A 1 46.87 7.92 -33.09
N THR A 2 46.32 8.75 -32.19
CA THR A 2 46.23 8.47 -30.74
C THR A 2 44.88 7.96 -30.24
N ALA A 3 43.77 8.18 -30.98
CA ALA A 3 42.42 7.85 -30.52
C ALA A 3 42.14 6.33 -30.36
N LYS A 4 42.81 5.47 -31.13
CA LYS A 4 42.58 4.01 -31.09
C LYS A 4 43.22 3.29 -29.90
N GLY A 5 44.16 3.95 -29.21
CA GLY A 5 44.85 3.39 -28.03
C GLY A 5 44.05 3.61 -26.74
N VAL A 6 43.34 4.74 -26.65
CA VAL A 6 42.52 5.11 -25.48
C VAL A 6 41.31 4.18 -25.33
N ASP A 7 40.68 3.81 -26.45
CA ASP A 7 39.47 2.97 -26.48
C ASP A 7 39.72 1.55 -25.92
N ARG A 8 40.87 0.95 -26.26
CA ARG A 8 41.22 -0.40 -25.84
C ARG A 8 41.68 -0.49 -24.38
N ASP A 9 42.27 0.58 -23.85
CA ASP A 9 42.63 0.69 -22.44
C ASP A 9 41.37 0.88 -21.56
N LEU A 10 40.38 1.61 -22.08
CA LEU A 10 39.09 1.80 -21.43
C LEU A 10 38.27 0.50 -21.35
N GLU A 11 38.20 -0.27 -22.43
CA GLU A 11 37.51 -1.57 -22.48
C GLU A 11 38.12 -2.57 -21.46
N LEU A 12 39.45 -2.68 -21.42
CA LEU A 12 40.13 -3.59 -20.49
C LEU A 12 39.90 -3.22 -19.02
N ARG A 13 39.68 -1.93 -18.72
CA ARG A 13 39.43 -1.43 -17.35
C ARG A 13 37.97 -1.47 -16.96
N LEU A 14 37.04 -1.24 -17.89
CA LEU A 14 35.62 -1.54 -17.70
C LEU A 14 35.42 -3.02 -17.35
N ASP A 15 36.16 -3.90 -18.02
CA ASP A 15 36.19 -5.33 -17.69
C ASP A 15 36.79 -5.60 -16.30
N ALA A 16 37.79 -4.82 -15.85
CA ALA A 16 38.39 -4.97 -14.52
C ALA A 16 37.42 -4.52 -13.41
N ILE A 17 36.81 -3.34 -13.57
CA ILE A 17 35.80 -2.80 -12.65
C ILE A 17 34.58 -3.73 -12.57
N ARG A 18 34.13 -4.26 -13.72
CA ARG A 18 33.02 -5.23 -13.80
C ARG A 18 33.36 -6.56 -13.11
N ARG A 19 34.64 -6.98 -13.11
CA ARG A 19 35.08 -8.16 -12.33
C ARG A 19 35.11 -7.90 -10.84
N GLU A 20 35.42 -6.68 -10.41
CA GLU A 20 35.55 -6.30 -9.00
C GLU A 20 34.21 -5.98 -8.34
N HIS A 21 33.26 -5.41 -9.08
CA HIS A 21 31.97 -4.96 -8.56
C HIS A 21 30.75 -5.68 -9.16
N GLY A 22 30.95 -6.58 -10.12
CA GLY A 22 29.86 -7.28 -10.80
C GLY A 22 29.20 -6.45 -11.90
N GLU A 23 28.03 -6.89 -12.38
CA GLU A 23 27.25 -6.14 -13.40
C GLU A 23 26.50 -4.93 -12.82
N THR A 24 26.34 -4.87 -11.50
CA THR A 24 25.58 -3.83 -10.80
C THR A 24 26.42 -3.22 -9.69
N VAL A 25 26.63 -1.90 -9.75
CA VAL A 25 27.37 -1.14 -8.74
C VAL A 25 26.38 -0.41 -7.85
N GLY A 26 26.53 -0.54 -6.52
CA GLY A 26 25.77 0.26 -5.56
C GLY A 26 26.06 1.74 -5.75
N VAL A 27 25.04 2.60 -5.60
CA VAL A 27 25.13 4.04 -5.91
C VAL A 27 26.27 4.71 -5.13
N GLU A 28 26.51 4.22 -3.92
CA GLU A 28 27.50 4.75 -2.99
C GLU A 28 28.94 4.57 -3.49
N LYS A 29 29.16 3.62 -4.38
CA LYS A 29 30.46 3.30 -4.98
C LYS A 29 30.67 3.90 -6.37
N ILE A 30 29.65 4.53 -6.95
CA ILE A 30 29.73 5.14 -8.27
C ILE A 30 30.81 6.23 -8.30
N ALA A 31 30.88 7.04 -7.25
CA ALA A 31 31.89 8.09 -7.13
C ALA A 31 33.33 7.54 -7.13
N GLU A 32 33.55 6.38 -6.50
CA GLU A 32 34.86 5.74 -6.40
C GLU A 32 35.29 5.11 -7.74
N VAL A 33 34.36 4.42 -8.40
CA VAL A 33 34.57 3.84 -9.73
C VAL A 33 34.88 4.92 -10.77
N VAL A 34 34.09 6.00 -10.79
CA VAL A 34 34.29 7.13 -11.71
C VAL A 34 35.63 7.82 -11.46
N ARG A 35 36.01 8.01 -10.18
CA ARG A 35 37.29 8.60 -9.80
C ARG A 35 38.47 7.71 -10.23
N SER A 36 38.39 6.40 -10.03
CA SER A 36 39.43 5.45 -10.46
C SER A 36 39.61 5.43 -11.99
N MET A 37 38.54 5.65 -12.76
CA MET A 37 38.59 5.67 -14.22
C MET A 37 39.29 6.93 -14.74
N LEU A 38 39.11 8.06 -14.04
CA LEU A 38 39.59 9.38 -14.45
C LEU A 38 41.00 9.70 -13.96
N ASP A 39 41.45 9.13 -12.83
CA ASP A 39 42.84 9.22 -12.36
C ASP A 39 43.85 8.65 -13.37
N THR A 40 43.37 7.82 -14.31
CA THR A 40 44.21 7.27 -15.38
C THR A 40 44.14 8.04 -16.71
N MET A 41 43.27 9.05 -16.84
CA MET A 41 43.23 9.99 -17.98
C MET A 41 44.12 11.23 -17.75
N THR A 42 45.20 11.09 -16.97
CA THR A 42 46.15 12.17 -16.70
C THR A 42 46.90 12.58 -17.97
N GLY A 43 46.37 13.59 -18.64
CA GLY A 43 46.99 14.21 -19.79
C GLY A 43 46.28 15.44 -20.37
N ASP A 44 45.10 15.82 -19.87
CA ASP A 44 44.49 17.16 -19.99
C ASP A 44 43.08 17.07 -19.36
N LEU A 45 42.96 17.36 -18.06
CA LEU A 45 41.65 17.63 -17.47
C LEU A 45 41.43 19.14 -17.61
N ASP A 46 40.65 19.55 -18.60
CA ASP A 46 40.28 20.96 -18.78
C ASP A 46 39.29 21.38 -17.66
N GLY A 47 39.16 22.69 -17.41
CA GLY A 47 38.19 23.23 -16.46
C GLY A 47 36.73 22.82 -16.76
N GLY A 48 36.46 22.39 -18.00
CA GLY A 48 35.19 21.78 -18.40
C GLY A 48 34.91 20.43 -17.72
N ASP A 49 35.92 19.57 -17.57
CA ASP A 49 35.76 18.25 -16.92
C ASP A 49 35.49 18.40 -15.43
N LEU A 50 36.22 19.30 -14.74
CA LEU A 50 35.98 19.66 -13.33
C LEU A 50 34.58 20.24 -13.09
N LYS A 51 34.02 20.95 -14.09
CA LYS A 51 32.66 21.48 -14.00
C LYS A 51 31.63 20.35 -14.15
N LEU A 52 31.84 19.44 -15.10
CA LEU A 52 31.00 18.25 -15.27
C LEU A 52 31.02 17.37 -14.01
N PHE A 53 32.19 17.20 -13.38
CA PHE A 53 32.32 16.51 -12.08
C PHE A 53 31.42 17.12 -11.01
N ARG A 54 31.47 18.44 -10.84
CA ARG A 54 30.63 19.13 -9.84
C ARG A 54 29.14 19.03 -10.17
N GLU A 55 28.77 19.06 -11.45
CA GLU A 55 27.38 18.89 -11.88
C GLU A 55 26.89 17.46 -11.62
N VAL A 56 27.71 16.44 -11.85
CA VAL A 56 27.39 15.03 -11.56
C VAL A 56 27.34 14.76 -10.06
N GLU A 57 28.28 15.30 -9.29
CA GLU A 57 28.30 15.22 -7.83
C GLU A 57 27.07 15.89 -7.22
N SER A 58 26.74 17.11 -7.67
CA SER A 58 25.53 17.80 -7.25
C SER A 58 24.25 17.04 -7.61
N LEU A 59 24.21 16.34 -8.77
CA LEU A 59 23.07 15.51 -9.14
C LEU A 59 22.98 14.26 -8.26
N ALA A 60 24.11 13.63 -7.94
CA ALA A 60 24.17 12.49 -7.04
C ALA A 60 23.66 12.87 -5.63
N ASP A 61 24.12 14.00 -5.09
CA ASP A 61 23.64 14.54 -3.81
C ASP A 61 22.12 14.81 -3.84
N TYR A 62 21.62 15.37 -4.96
CA TYR A 62 20.19 15.63 -5.12
C TYR A 62 19.36 14.34 -5.14
N ILE A 63 19.84 13.31 -5.84
CA ILE A 63 19.20 11.98 -5.88
C ILE A 63 19.24 11.33 -4.49
N HIS A 64 20.35 11.47 -3.75
CA HIS A 64 20.48 10.91 -2.42
C HIS A 64 19.53 11.57 -1.42
N ASN A 65 19.44 12.90 -1.42
CA ASN A 65 18.48 13.64 -0.59
C ASN A 65 17.03 13.29 -0.95
N ALA A 66 16.70 13.21 -2.24
CA ALA A 66 15.37 12.79 -2.68
C ALA A 66 15.04 11.34 -2.25
N LYS A 67 16.01 10.43 -2.30
CA LYS A 67 15.85 9.06 -1.76
C LYS A 67 15.57 9.07 -0.27
N ALA A 68 16.30 9.87 0.52
CA ALA A 68 16.10 9.98 1.96
C ALA A 68 14.73 10.58 2.32
N GLU A 69 14.29 11.63 1.61
CA GLU A 69 12.96 12.21 1.79
C GLU A 69 11.84 11.22 1.45
N ILE A 70 11.98 10.45 0.37
CA ILE A 70 11.00 9.41 0.00
C ILE A 70 11.03 8.26 1.02
N ALA A 71 12.20 7.89 1.54
CA ALA A 71 12.31 6.88 2.59
C ALA A 71 11.60 7.32 3.88
N ALA A 72 11.70 8.61 4.23
CA ALA A 72 11.03 9.19 5.38
C ALA A 72 9.48 9.18 5.26
N LEU A 73 8.92 9.05 4.06
CA LEU A 73 7.49 8.82 3.86
C LEU A 73 7.04 7.41 4.27
N ARG A 74 7.98 6.51 4.60
CA ARG A 74 7.75 5.12 5.02
C ARG A 74 6.76 4.39 4.11
N PRO A 75 6.97 4.38 2.78
CA PRO A 75 6.01 3.82 1.82
C PRO A 75 5.66 2.34 2.07
N GLY A 76 6.56 1.56 2.67
CA GLY A 76 6.26 0.19 3.11
C GLY A 76 5.25 0.10 4.26
N GLU A 77 5.24 1.05 5.18
CA GLU A 77 4.29 1.13 6.30
C GLU A 77 2.90 1.57 5.79
N ILE A 78 2.86 2.55 4.88
CA ILE A 78 1.64 2.98 4.17
C ILE A 78 0.97 1.79 3.46
N LYS A 79 1.76 0.98 2.75
CA LYS A 79 1.26 -0.20 2.05
C LYS A 79 0.73 -1.25 3.03
N ASN A 80 1.57 -1.68 3.97
CA ASN A 80 1.31 -2.89 4.75
C ASN A 80 0.37 -2.67 5.94
N GLU A 81 0.37 -1.50 6.57
CA GLU A 81 -0.48 -1.22 7.72
C GLU A 81 -1.74 -0.44 7.32
N PHE A 82 -1.61 0.64 6.54
CA PHE A 82 -2.75 1.54 6.32
C PHE A 82 -3.64 1.16 5.14
N ILE A 83 -3.08 0.93 3.94
CA ILE A 83 -3.89 0.68 2.73
C ILE A 83 -4.52 -0.72 2.76
N ALA A 84 -3.76 -1.73 3.18
CA ALA A 84 -4.26 -3.10 3.31
C ALA A 84 -5.41 -3.18 4.33
N SER A 85 -5.20 -2.68 5.55
CA SER A 85 -6.24 -2.65 6.60
C SER A 85 -7.47 -1.85 6.17
N ALA A 86 -7.30 -0.66 5.58
CA ALA A 86 -8.44 0.14 5.13
C ALA A 86 -9.25 -0.56 4.02
N THR A 87 -8.60 -1.34 3.17
CA THR A 87 -9.28 -2.11 2.13
C THR A 87 -10.11 -3.25 2.73
N ASP A 88 -9.53 -4.00 3.67
CA ASP A 88 -10.21 -5.10 4.35
C ASP A 88 -11.40 -4.62 5.19
N GLU A 89 -11.24 -3.51 5.92
CA GLU A 89 -12.32 -2.86 6.67
C GLU A 89 -13.45 -2.38 5.76
N LEU A 90 -13.13 -1.77 4.61
CA LEU A 90 -14.14 -1.33 3.65
C LEU A 90 -14.90 -2.51 3.02
N ASP A 91 -14.21 -3.60 2.69
CA ASP A 91 -14.85 -4.82 2.18
C ASP A 91 -15.77 -5.46 3.26
N ALA A 92 -15.34 -5.44 4.53
CA ALA A 92 -16.16 -5.90 5.64
C ALA A 92 -17.41 -5.03 5.88
N ILE A 93 -17.30 -3.71 5.74
CA ILE A 93 -18.45 -2.80 5.79
C ILE A 93 -19.45 -3.15 4.68
N VAL A 94 -18.99 -3.42 3.46
CA VAL A 94 -19.87 -3.84 2.36
C VAL A 94 -20.60 -5.14 2.72
N GLY A 95 -19.87 -6.16 3.18
CA GLY A 95 -20.47 -7.43 3.57
C GLY A 95 -21.48 -7.32 4.72
N ALA A 96 -21.15 -6.55 5.76
CA ALA A 96 -22.04 -6.32 6.91
C ALA A 96 -23.31 -5.55 6.51
N THR A 97 -23.17 -4.54 5.65
CA THR A 97 -24.32 -3.76 5.16
C THR A 97 -25.21 -4.56 4.21
N GLU A 98 -24.65 -5.43 3.38
CA GLU A 98 -25.40 -6.39 2.58
C GLU A 98 -26.20 -7.37 3.43
N ALA A 99 -25.55 -7.98 4.44
CA ALA A 99 -26.21 -8.91 5.34
C ALA A 99 -27.37 -8.25 6.09
N ALA A 100 -27.14 -7.06 6.66
CA ALA A 100 -28.19 -6.31 7.35
C ALA A 100 -29.34 -5.91 6.41
N THR A 101 -29.04 -5.54 5.17
CA THR A 101 -30.07 -5.19 4.17
C THR A 101 -30.95 -6.39 3.83
N ASN A 102 -30.34 -7.57 3.63
CA ASN A 102 -31.09 -8.80 3.39
C ASN A 102 -31.99 -9.14 4.59
N GLU A 103 -31.49 -9.02 5.82
CA GLU A 103 -32.31 -9.28 7.03
C GLU A 103 -33.50 -8.31 7.15
N ILE A 104 -33.32 -7.04 6.79
CA ILE A 104 -34.42 -6.05 6.74
C ILE A 104 -35.44 -6.43 5.67
N MET A 105 -34.99 -6.85 4.48
CA MET A 105 -35.88 -7.27 3.40
C MET A 105 -36.66 -8.53 3.78
N ASP A 106 -36.01 -9.56 4.32
CA ASP A 106 -36.65 -10.79 4.79
C ASP A 106 -37.69 -10.48 5.88
N SER A 107 -37.39 -9.54 6.78
CA SER A 107 -38.33 -9.08 7.79
C SER A 107 -39.55 -8.37 7.17
N ALA A 108 -39.35 -7.57 6.13
CA ALA A 108 -40.45 -6.94 5.40
C ALA A 108 -41.32 -7.96 4.64
N GLU A 109 -40.73 -9.01 4.07
CA GLU A 109 -41.47 -10.13 3.46
C GLU A 109 -42.31 -10.88 4.50
N HIS A 110 -41.76 -11.14 5.68
CA HIS A 110 -42.51 -11.75 6.78
C HIS A 110 -43.68 -10.87 7.25
N LEU A 111 -43.53 -9.54 7.24
CA LEU A 111 -44.64 -8.63 7.52
C LEU A 111 -45.74 -8.76 6.47
N GLU A 112 -45.40 -8.78 5.17
CA GLU A 112 -46.40 -8.97 4.11
C GLU A 112 -47.13 -10.30 4.21
N ALA A 113 -46.46 -11.37 4.65
CA ALA A 113 -47.09 -12.67 4.84
C ALA A 113 -48.22 -12.66 5.89
N LEU A 114 -48.26 -11.66 6.78
CA LEU A 114 -49.34 -11.49 7.75
C LEU A 114 -50.56 -10.76 7.15
N ALA A 115 -50.45 -10.15 5.98
CA ALA A 115 -51.52 -9.37 5.36
C ALA A 115 -52.86 -10.12 5.23
N PRO A 116 -52.91 -11.43 4.87
CA PRO A 116 -54.16 -12.17 4.79
C PRO A 116 -54.87 -12.36 6.14
N MET A 117 -54.17 -12.15 7.26
CA MET A 117 -54.71 -12.27 8.62
C MET A 117 -55.28 -10.95 9.16
N MET A 118 -55.18 -9.86 8.39
CA MET A 118 -55.55 -8.51 8.79
C MET A 118 -56.81 -8.03 8.06
N ASP A 119 -57.45 -6.99 8.61
CA ASP A 119 -58.49 -6.25 7.90
C ASP A 119 -57.93 -5.60 6.62
N ALA A 120 -58.74 -5.53 5.57
CA ALA A 120 -58.30 -5.11 4.23
C ALA A 120 -57.61 -3.73 4.20
N GLU A 121 -58.13 -2.74 4.95
CA GLU A 121 -57.53 -1.40 5.02
C GLU A 121 -56.15 -1.41 5.71
N VAL A 122 -55.98 -2.28 6.72
CA VAL A 122 -54.70 -2.41 7.44
C VAL A 122 -53.68 -3.16 6.58
N ALA A 123 -54.12 -4.21 5.88
CA ALA A 123 -53.30 -4.97 4.95
C ALA A 123 -52.76 -4.07 3.81
N GLU A 124 -53.61 -3.24 3.20
CA GLU A 124 -53.21 -2.30 2.14
C GLU A 124 -52.15 -1.30 2.62
N ARG A 125 -52.37 -0.70 3.80
CA ARG A 125 -51.39 0.21 4.41
C ARG A 125 -50.07 -0.47 4.74
N MET A 126 -50.11 -1.73 5.18
CA MET A 126 -48.91 -2.51 5.46
C MET A 126 -48.11 -2.78 4.17
N THR A 127 -48.78 -3.20 3.09
CA THR A 127 -48.15 -3.40 1.78
C THR A 127 -47.49 -2.11 1.26
N GLU A 128 -48.13 -0.95 1.44
CA GLU A 128 -47.50 0.33 1.07
C GLU A 128 -46.22 0.61 1.86
N ILE A 129 -46.20 0.27 3.16
CA ILE A 129 -45.04 0.48 4.02
C ILE A 129 -43.91 -0.48 3.66
N THR A 130 -44.19 -1.77 3.48
CA THR A 130 -43.18 -2.78 3.09
C THR A 130 -42.61 -2.49 1.70
N THR A 131 -43.44 -2.04 0.75
CA THR A 131 -42.97 -1.55 -0.55
C THR A 131 -41.94 -0.42 -0.39
N ARG A 132 -42.21 0.57 0.46
CA ARG A 132 -41.26 1.66 0.72
C ARG A 132 -39.98 1.17 1.41
N ILE A 133 -40.04 0.13 2.23
CA ILE A 133 -38.84 -0.48 2.83
C ILE A 133 -37.97 -1.12 1.75
N PHE A 134 -38.56 -1.91 0.83
CA PHE A 134 -37.83 -2.50 -0.29
C PHE A 134 -37.19 -1.43 -1.17
N GLU A 135 -37.94 -0.39 -1.53
CA GLU A 135 -37.42 0.74 -2.30
C GLU A 135 -36.27 1.44 -1.57
N ALA A 136 -36.41 1.69 -0.26
CA ALA A 136 -35.36 2.32 0.52
C ALA A 136 -34.09 1.46 0.53
N CYS A 137 -34.20 0.14 0.70
CA CYS A 137 -33.07 -0.81 0.74
C CYS A 137 -32.23 -0.82 -0.54
N THR A 138 -32.76 -0.35 -1.67
CA THR A 138 -31.96 -0.19 -2.91
C THR A 138 -30.80 0.81 -2.78
N PHE A 139 -30.73 1.61 -1.71
CA PHE A 139 -29.57 2.45 -1.41
C PHE A 139 -28.26 1.65 -1.29
N GLN A 140 -28.34 0.37 -0.91
CA GLN A 140 -27.19 -0.51 -0.75
C GLN A 140 -26.43 -0.67 -2.06
N ASP A 141 -27.11 -0.81 -3.20
CA ASP A 141 -26.46 -0.97 -4.51
C ASP A 141 -25.53 0.21 -4.84
N ILE A 142 -26.04 1.45 -4.69
CA ILE A 142 -25.25 2.66 -4.92
C ILE A 142 -24.12 2.79 -3.90
N THR A 143 -24.35 2.39 -2.65
CA THR A 143 -23.35 2.47 -1.58
C THR A 143 -22.23 1.45 -1.79
N GLY A 144 -22.57 0.19 -2.09
CA GLY A 144 -21.63 -0.88 -2.40
C GLY A 144 -20.78 -0.55 -3.64
N GLN A 145 -21.39 -0.02 -4.70
CA GLN A 145 -20.66 0.44 -5.89
C GLN A 145 -19.68 1.58 -5.55
N ARG A 146 -20.09 2.56 -4.74
CA ARG A 146 -19.22 3.66 -4.33
C ARG A 146 -18.05 3.19 -3.47
N ILE A 147 -18.29 2.29 -2.51
CA ILE A 147 -17.23 1.71 -1.68
C ILE A 147 -16.27 0.89 -2.53
N THR A 148 -16.78 0.03 -3.43
CA THR A 148 -15.97 -0.75 -4.37
C THR A 148 -15.05 0.15 -5.20
N LYS A 149 -15.54 1.32 -5.62
CA LYS A 149 -14.73 2.31 -6.34
C LYS A 149 -13.61 2.90 -5.46
N VAL A 150 -13.90 3.18 -4.19
CA VAL A 150 -12.87 3.64 -3.23
C VAL A 150 -11.81 2.57 -3.01
N VAL A 151 -12.22 1.32 -2.75
CA VAL A 151 -11.32 0.16 -2.61
C VAL A 151 -10.41 0.02 -3.84
N ARG A 152 -10.97 0.12 -5.05
CA ARG A 152 -10.17 0.07 -6.28
C ARG A 152 -9.13 1.20 -6.35
N MET A 153 -9.51 2.43 -5.98
CA MET A 153 -8.56 3.54 -5.96
C MET A 153 -7.44 3.32 -4.93
N LEU A 154 -7.75 2.77 -3.75
CA LEU A 154 -6.74 2.42 -2.75
C LEU A 154 -5.77 1.36 -3.28
N LYS A 155 -6.25 0.31 -3.96
CA LYS A 155 -5.41 -0.69 -4.64
C LYS A 155 -4.52 -0.09 -5.74
N GLU A 156 -5.03 0.91 -6.49
CA GLU A 156 -4.23 1.64 -7.48
C GLU A 156 -3.13 2.50 -6.81
N ILE A 157 -3.41 3.11 -5.66
CA ILE A 157 -2.42 3.83 -4.86
C ILE A 157 -1.35 2.86 -4.35
N GLU A 158 -1.77 1.70 -3.82
CA GLU A 158 -0.86 0.64 -3.35
C GLU A 158 0.16 0.24 -4.43
N SER A 159 -0.31 -0.01 -5.66
CA SER A 159 0.52 -0.38 -6.80
C SER A 159 1.53 0.71 -7.19
N ARG A 160 1.13 1.99 -7.09
CA ARG A 160 2.03 3.13 -7.35
C ARG A 160 3.10 3.26 -6.27
N VAL A 161 2.71 3.07 -5.01
CA VAL A 161 3.66 3.07 -3.87
C VAL A 161 4.65 1.92 -4.02
N GLU A 162 4.21 0.73 -4.41
CA GLU A 162 5.11 -0.40 -4.67
C GLU A 162 6.08 -0.12 -5.82
N SER A 163 5.60 0.50 -6.90
CA SER A 163 6.44 0.90 -8.03
C SER A 163 7.50 1.92 -7.61
N LEU A 164 7.14 2.85 -6.73
CA LEU A 164 8.05 3.84 -6.15
C LEU A 164 9.14 3.11 -5.34
N VAL A 165 8.78 2.24 -4.40
CA VAL A 165 9.75 1.48 -3.59
C VAL A 165 10.72 0.69 -4.47
N LYS A 166 10.22 -0.03 -5.48
CA LYS A 166 11.06 -0.79 -6.42
C LYS A 166 12.01 0.08 -7.23
N ALA A 167 11.58 1.28 -7.65
CA ALA A 167 12.41 2.18 -8.45
C ALA A 167 13.58 2.79 -7.65
N PHE A 168 13.41 2.99 -6.34
CA PHE A 168 14.42 3.65 -5.50
C PHE A 168 15.36 2.68 -4.75
N GLY A 169 15.05 1.39 -4.74
CA GLY A 169 15.91 0.32 -4.21
C GLY A 169 15.62 -0.04 -2.76
N GLY A 170 15.77 -1.33 -2.40
CA GLY A 170 15.35 -1.94 -1.13
C GLY A 170 16.00 -1.43 0.17
N GLU A 171 16.79 -0.35 0.12
CA GLU A 171 17.31 0.32 1.32
C GLU A 171 16.21 1.07 2.10
N ILE A 172 15.13 1.46 1.41
CA ILE A 172 13.96 2.11 2.01
C ILE A 172 13.18 1.15 2.94
N GLU A 173 13.31 -0.17 2.74
CA GLU A 173 12.58 -1.17 3.54
C GLU A 173 13.20 -1.40 4.92
N SER A 174 14.48 -1.02 5.15
CA SER A 174 15.21 -1.43 6.37
C SER A 174 15.16 -0.44 7.55
N GLU A 175 14.77 0.82 7.31
CA GLU A 175 14.79 1.86 8.35
C GLU A 175 13.45 2.06 9.09
N GLY A 176 12.43 1.27 8.77
CA GLY A 176 11.17 1.20 9.52
C GLY A 176 11.32 0.51 10.87
N ARG A 177 12.21 0.99 11.75
CA ARG A 177 12.22 0.56 13.15
C ARG A 177 10.89 1.03 13.75
N LYS A 178 10.00 0.09 14.08
CA LYS A 178 8.75 0.33 14.80
C LYS A 178 9.07 1.05 16.12
N GLU A 179 8.95 2.37 16.16
CA GLU A 179 8.67 3.04 17.42
C GLU A 179 7.31 2.53 17.86
N LYS A 180 7.25 1.90 19.03
CA LYS A 180 5.99 1.40 19.58
C LYS A 180 5.04 2.60 19.69
N ALA A 181 4.01 2.62 18.85
CA ALA A 181 2.90 3.55 18.99
C ALA A 181 2.35 3.40 20.42
N ILE A 182 2.09 4.53 21.06
CA ILE A 182 1.49 4.56 22.39
C ILE A 182 0.03 4.14 22.18
N GLU A 183 -0.34 2.94 22.63
CA GLU A 183 -1.72 2.46 22.61
C GLU A 183 -2.60 3.45 23.38
N THR A 184 -3.58 4.03 22.69
CA THR A 184 -4.58 4.93 23.27
C THR A 184 -5.86 4.15 23.59
N ASP A 185 -6.69 4.65 24.51
CA ASP A 185 -7.97 4.00 24.86
C ASP A 185 -8.92 3.85 23.63
N GLU A 186 -8.73 4.64 22.58
CA GLU A 186 -9.47 4.54 21.32
C GLU A 186 -9.01 3.32 20.48
N ASP A 187 -7.74 2.93 20.59
CA ASP A 187 -7.19 1.70 19.97
C ASP A 187 -7.70 0.42 20.66
N LEU A 188 -8.24 0.52 21.87
CA LEU A 188 -8.83 -0.60 22.61
C LEU A 188 -10.31 -0.83 22.27
N LEU A 189 -10.95 0.13 21.59
CA LEU A 189 -12.32 0.02 21.11
C LEU A 189 -12.37 -0.75 19.79
N ASN A 190 -12.13 -2.05 19.88
CA ASN A 190 -12.30 -2.95 18.74
C ASN A 190 -13.78 -2.93 18.31
N GLY A 191 -14.04 -2.50 17.08
CA GLY A 191 -15.34 -2.65 16.43
C GLY A 191 -15.73 -4.11 16.22
N PRO A 192 -16.85 -4.39 15.55
CA PRO A 192 -17.22 -5.76 15.18
C PRO A 192 -16.04 -6.46 14.49
N GLN A 193 -15.57 -7.57 15.05
CA GLN A 193 -14.39 -8.27 14.51
C GLN A 193 -14.67 -8.78 13.09
N LEU A 194 -13.68 -8.62 12.21
CA LEU A 194 -13.67 -9.27 10.91
C LEU A 194 -13.93 -10.77 11.10
N PRO A 195 -14.76 -11.44 10.29
CA PRO A 195 -15.08 -12.87 10.45
C PRO A 195 -13.85 -13.79 10.49
N THR A 196 -12.75 -13.38 9.86
CA THR A 196 -11.46 -14.09 9.83
C THR A 196 -10.62 -13.88 11.09
N SER A 197 -10.91 -12.82 11.85
CA SER A 197 -10.25 -12.47 13.12
C SER A 197 -11.18 -12.62 14.32
N ALA A 198 -12.41 -13.08 14.09
CA ALA A 198 -13.38 -13.37 15.13
C ALA A 198 -12.84 -14.54 15.96
N ALA A 199 -12.59 -14.30 17.25
CA ALA A 199 -12.20 -15.36 18.16
C ALA A 199 -13.26 -16.46 18.12
N ASP A 200 -12.86 -17.68 17.74
CA ASP A 200 -13.79 -18.79 17.72
C ASP A 200 -14.17 -19.16 19.18
N GLN A 201 -15.42 -19.56 19.40
CA GLN A 201 -15.89 -19.88 20.75
C GLN A 201 -15.05 -21.00 21.40
N ALA A 202 -14.43 -21.89 20.62
CA ALA A 202 -13.57 -22.95 21.13
C ALA A 202 -12.18 -22.44 21.57
N GLU A 203 -11.72 -21.32 21.06
CA GLU A 203 -10.51 -20.61 21.48
C GLU A 203 -10.77 -19.82 22.76
N ILE A 204 -11.92 -19.17 22.87
CA ILE A 204 -12.39 -18.53 24.11
C ILE A 204 -12.51 -19.56 25.23
N ASP A 205 -13.16 -20.70 24.95
CA ASP A 205 -13.35 -21.77 25.94
C ASP A 205 -12.00 -22.38 26.38
N ARG A 206 -11.04 -22.54 25.45
CA ARG A 206 -9.67 -23.00 25.79
C ARG A 206 -8.92 -21.98 26.64
N LEU A 207 -9.05 -20.69 26.35
CA LEU A 207 -8.43 -19.63 27.12
C LEU A 207 -9.00 -19.60 28.55
N LEU A 208 -10.31 -19.65 28.69
CA LEU A 208 -10.98 -19.65 30.00
C LEU A 208 -10.66 -20.91 30.81
N ALA A 209 -10.57 -22.08 30.18
CA ALA A 209 -10.14 -23.31 30.83
C ALA A 209 -8.68 -23.30 31.30
N SER A 210 -7.86 -22.34 30.85
CA SER A 210 -6.47 -22.18 31.30
C SER A 210 -6.32 -21.31 32.55
N PHE A 211 -7.41 -20.67 33.01
CA PHE A 211 -7.44 -19.85 34.24
C PHE A 211 -8.01 -20.59 35.46
N ASP A 212 -8.51 -21.82 35.29
CA ASP A 212 -8.90 -22.77 36.35
C ASP A 212 -7.77 -23.79 36.62
#